data_AF-A0A1H1NDB5-F1
#
_entry.id   AF-A0A1H1NDB5-F1
#
_cell.length_a   1.000
_cell.length_b   1.000
_cell.length_c   1.000
_cell.angle_alpha   90.00
_cell.angle_beta   90.00
_cell.angle_gamma   90.00
#
_symmetry.space_group_name_H-M   'P 1'
#
loop_
_entity.id
_entity.type
_entity.pdbx_description
1 polymer ?
#
loop_
_entity_poly.entity_id
_entity_poly.type
_entity_poly.pdbx_seq_one_letter_code
_entity_poly.pdbx_strand_id
1 'polypeptide(L)'
;MAGLVVAMALVFLAVAQGIVSTTSAAWTDRTVVTATMTSASAWLSPFAGNTCKAYSSPSAAPTSCTITAIRYEEISDASGHFYISTNAPGGSHHVEVDVDLKRATGLPRTWTSWTEAGVLPGSHVTPDRAWTCSSLPRLTGRSLDWHLTDLQVPVTLQRGTANTICA
;
A
#
# COMPACT_ATOMS: atom_id res chain seq x y z
N MET A 1 20.42 -18.13 86.90
CA MET A 1 21.80 -17.69 86.60
C MET A 1 21.75 -17.04 85.22
N ALA A 2 21.73 -15.72 85.18
CA ALA A 2 22.84 -14.89 84.68
C ALA A 2 22.97 -15.00 83.14
N GLY A 3 22.78 -13.97 82.33
CA GLY A 3 22.55 -12.56 82.57
C GLY A 3 22.80 -11.76 81.27
N LEU A 4 22.63 -10.43 81.40
CA LEU A 4 23.15 -9.35 80.54
C LEU A 4 22.68 -9.31 79.06
N VAL A 5 21.80 -8.36 78.68
CA VAL A 5 22.00 -6.90 78.46
C VAL A 5 22.51 -6.56 77.05
N VAL A 6 21.59 -5.96 76.30
CA VAL A 6 21.72 -4.76 75.44
C VAL A 6 22.86 -4.73 74.41
N ALA A 7 22.47 -4.65 73.14
CA ALA A 7 23.02 -3.66 72.22
C ALA A 7 21.97 -3.24 71.18
N MET A 8 21.46 -2.02 71.36
CA MET A 8 20.86 -1.20 70.30
C MET A 8 21.83 -1.13 69.10
N ALA A 9 21.31 -1.11 67.88
CA ALA A 9 21.65 -0.06 66.91
C ALA A 9 20.97 -0.26 65.55
N LEU A 10 20.24 0.79 65.16
CA LEU A 10 20.21 1.37 63.82
C LEU A 10 19.42 0.62 62.73
N VAL A 11 18.14 0.99 62.69
CA VAL A 11 17.35 1.08 61.46
C VAL A 11 18.10 1.97 60.46
N PHE A 12 18.63 1.38 59.40
CA PHE A 12 18.96 2.07 58.16
C PHE A 12 18.31 1.35 56.99
N LEU A 13 17.47 2.10 56.27
CA LEU A 13 16.87 1.72 55.01
C LEU A 13 17.95 1.28 54.03
N ALA A 14 17.94 0.00 53.63
CA ALA A 14 18.51 -0.43 52.37
C ALA A 14 17.34 -0.71 51.43
N VAL A 15 17.01 0.28 50.60
CA VAL A 15 16.16 0.11 49.43
C VAL A 15 16.88 -0.93 48.57
N ALA A 16 16.43 -2.18 48.61
CA ALA A 16 16.88 -3.19 47.68
C ALA A 16 16.42 -2.75 46.30
N GLN A 17 17.32 -2.06 45.58
CA GLN A 17 17.23 -1.85 44.16
C GLN A 17 17.19 -3.24 43.54
N GLY A 18 15.98 -3.72 43.24
CA GLY A 18 15.80 -4.89 42.40
C GLY A 18 16.51 -4.58 41.10
N ILE A 19 17.64 -5.28 40.87
CA ILE A 19 18.32 -5.28 39.60
C ILE A 19 17.31 -5.89 38.63
N VAL A 20 16.58 -5.03 37.91
CA VAL A 20 15.86 -5.46 36.72
C VAL A 20 16.97 -5.82 35.75
N SER A 21 17.25 -7.11 35.62
CA SER A 21 18.04 -7.62 34.52
C SER A 21 17.44 -7.01 33.26
N THR A 22 18.21 -6.18 32.56
CA THR A 22 17.82 -5.72 31.24
C THR A 22 17.63 -6.98 30.40
N THR A 23 16.38 -7.41 30.23
CA THR A 23 16.02 -8.29 29.15
C THR A 23 16.31 -7.50 27.90
N SER A 24 17.51 -7.70 27.35
CA SER A 24 17.77 -7.31 25.97
C SER A 24 16.80 -8.13 25.14
N ALA A 25 15.65 -7.54 24.82
CA ALA A 25 14.93 -7.95 23.63
C ALA A 25 15.92 -7.69 22.49
N ALA A 26 16.67 -8.73 22.12
CA ALA A 26 17.21 -8.79 20.79
C ALA A 26 15.97 -8.74 19.90
N TRP A 27 15.65 -7.55 19.40
CA TRP A 27 14.86 -7.42 18.20
C TRP A 27 15.73 -8.08 17.14
N THR A 28 15.61 -9.40 17.03
CA THR A 28 16.23 -10.14 15.95
C THR A 28 15.72 -9.43 14.71
N ASP A 29 16.63 -8.80 13.97
CA ASP A 29 16.31 -8.19 12.70
C ASP A 29 15.44 -9.20 11.96
N ARG A 30 14.16 -8.86 11.75
CA ARG A 30 13.29 -9.67 10.92
C ARG A 30 14.02 -9.73 9.59
N THR A 31 14.67 -10.85 9.31
CA THR A 31 15.12 -11.17 7.97
C THR A 31 13.87 -11.11 7.12
N VAL A 32 13.71 -10.00 6.39
CA VAL A 32 12.68 -9.85 5.39
C VAL A 32 13.07 -10.80 4.27
N VAL A 33 12.64 -12.05 4.40
CA VAL A 33 12.72 -13.00 3.31
C VAL A 33 11.70 -12.51 2.31
N THR A 34 12.17 -11.86 1.25
CA THR A 34 11.37 -11.52 0.09
C THR A 34 10.83 -12.83 -0.47
N ALA A 35 9.59 -13.19 -0.10
CA ALA A 35 8.94 -14.38 -0.59
C ALA A 35 8.89 -14.29 -2.12
N THR A 36 9.51 -15.26 -2.80
CA THR A 36 9.51 -15.31 -4.26
C THR A 36 8.08 -15.51 -4.73
N MET A 37 7.58 -14.56 -5.54
CA MET A 37 6.26 -14.66 -6.13
C MET A 37 6.24 -15.80 -7.14
N THR A 38 5.37 -16.78 -6.92
CA THR A 38 5.38 -18.05 -7.67
C THR A 38 4.35 -18.13 -8.78
N SER A 39 3.47 -17.13 -8.93
CA SER A 39 2.47 -17.15 -10.00
C SER A 39 2.15 -15.73 -10.48
N ALA A 40 2.76 -15.36 -11.61
CA ALA A 40 2.48 -14.15 -12.35
C ALA A 40 1.67 -14.53 -13.60
N SER A 41 0.35 -14.61 -13.49
CA SER A 41 -0.50 -14.89 -14.67
C SER A 41 -1.13 -13.59 -15.16
N ALA A 42 -0.80 -13.19 -16.39
CA ALA A 42 -1.42 -12.04 -17.04
C ALA A 42 -2.73 -12.46 -17.70
N TRP A 43 -3.80 -11.79 -17.30
CA TRP A 43 -5.14 -12.06 -17.76
C TRP A 43 -5.65 -10.82 -18.51
N LEU A 44 -6.30 -11.06 -19.66
CA LEU A 44 -6.81 -9.98 -20.49
C LEU A 44 -8.10 -9.41 -19.91
N SER A 45 -8.16 -8.08 -19.84
CA SER A 45 -9.35 -7.38 -19.39
C SER A 45 -10.41 -7.32 -20.50
N PRO A 46 -11.73 -7.35 -20.17
CA PRO A 46 -12.78 -7.02 -21.13
C PRO A 46 -12.66 -5.56 -21.63
N PHE A 47 -11.96 -4.70 -20.90
CA PHE A 47 -11.56 -3.38 -21.39
C PHE A 47 -10.37 -3.53 -22.32
N ALA A 48 -10.62 -3.53 -23.63
CA ALA A 48 -9.58 -3.69 -24.64
C ALA A 48 -8.36 -2.79 -24.35
N GLY A 49 -7.17 -3.41 -24.35
CA GLY A 49 -5.92 -2.74 -24.05
C GLY A 49 -5.56 -2.70 -22.57
N ASN A 50 -6.40 -3.12 -21.62
CA ASN A 50 -6.04 -3.17 -20.20
C ASN A 50 -5.59 -4.57 -19.77
N THR A 51 -4.67 -4.67 -18.81
CA THR A 51 -4.21 -5.94 -18.25
C THR A 51 -4.21 -5.93 -16.73
N CYS A 52 -4.35 -7.13 -16.16
CA CYS A 52 -4.38 -7.38 -14.73
C CYS A 52 -3.59 -8.67 -14.48
N LYS A 53 -2.64 -8.61 -13.54
CA LYS A 53 -1.92 -9.78 -13.04
C LYS A 53 -2.14 -9.85 -11.55
N ALA A 54 -2.57 -11.01 -11.05
CA ALA A 54 -2.71 -11.23 -9.62
C ALA A 54 -1.51 -12.05 -9.12
N TYR A 55 -1.06 -11.74 -7.92
CA TYR A 55 0.04 -12.41 -7.25
C TYR A 55 -0.39 -12.84 -5.86
N SER A 56 -0.14 -14.11 -5.53
CA SER A 56 -0.49 -14.73 -4.27
C SER A 56 0.65 -15.62 -3.77
N SER A 57 0.45 -16.23 -2.59
CA SER A 57 1.39 -17.19 -2.03
C SER A 57 1.46 -18.47 -2.90
N PRO A 58 2.59 -19.22 -2.85
CA PRO A 58 2.79 -20.42 -3.66
C PRO A 58 1.74 -21.52 -3.51
N SER A 59 1.05 -21.56 -2.38
CA SER A 59 0.00 -22.54 -2.10
C SER A 59 -1.33 -22.25 -2.77
N ALA A 60 -1.52 -21.07 -3.37
CA ALA A 60 -2.81 -20.66 -3.93
C ALA A 60 -2.64 -19.79 -5.18
N ALA A 61 -2.16 -20.38 -6.28
CA ALA A 61 -2.00 -19.66 -7.55
C ALA A 61 -3.33 -18.97 -7.97
N PRO A 62 -3.30 -17.69 -8.36
CA PRO A 62 -4.51 -16.97 -8.70
C PRO A 62 -5.02 -17.45 -10.05
N THR A 63 -6.31 -17.73 -10.10
CA THR A 63 -6.99 -18.32 -11.26
C THR A 63 -7.60 -17.28 -12.20
N SER A 64 -7.61 -16.00 -11.81
CA SER A 64 -8.14 -14.90 -12.63
C SER A 64 -7.56 -13.55 -12.20
N CYS A 65 -7.63 -12.55 -13.08
CA CYS A 65 -7.47 -11.13 -12.76
C CYS A 65 -7.99 -10.34 -13.96
N THR A 66 -9.08 -9.61 -13.84
CA THR A 66 -9.57 -8.75 -14.91
C THR A 66 -10.00 -7.45 -14.30
N ILE A 67 -9.81 -6.36 -15.06
CA ILE A 67 -10.38 -5.08 -14.68
C ILE A 67 -11.87 -5.17 -14.99
N THR A 68 -12.71 -5.00 -13.98
CA THR A 68 -14.17 -5.11 -14.10
C THR A 68 -14.84 -3.76 -14.23
N ALA A 69 -14.22 -2.71 -13.69
CA ALA A 69 -14.65 -1.34 -13.86
C ALA A 69 -13.48 -0.38 -13.68
N ILE A 70 -13.58 0.77 -14.35
CA ILE A 70 -12.79 1.96 -14.04
C ILE A 70 -13.82 3.07 -13.86
N ARG A 71 -13.84 3.70 -12.68
CA ARG A 71 -14.79 4.79 -12.35
C ARG A 71 -14.01 6.02 -11.95
N TYR A 72 -14.53 7.18 -12.27
CA TYR A 72 -14.03 8.47 -11.79
C TYR A 72 -15.07 9.10 -10.87
N GLU A 73 -14.61 9.62 -9.74
CA GLU A 73 -15.38 10.42 -8.80
C GLU A 73 -14.68 11.78 -8.63
N GLU A 74 -15.43 12.86 -8.85
CA GLU A 74 -14.93 14.21 -8.64
C GLU A 74 -15.01 14.57 -7.15
N ILE A 75 -13.90 15.10 -6.61
CA ILE A 75 -13.84 15.60 -5.23
C ILE A 75 -13.88 17.13 -5.21
N SER A 76 -13.26 17.75 -6.21
CA SER A 76 -13.32 19.20 -6.44
C SER A 76 -12.99 19.51 -7.90
N ASP A 77 -13.13 20.79 -8.27
CA ASP A 77 -12.81 21.30 -9.62
C ASP A 77 -11.39 20.96 -10.11
N ALA A 78 -10.46 20.65 -9.21
CA ALA A 78 -9.06 20.34 -9.52
C ALA A 78 -8.60 18.95 -9.06
N SER A 79 -9.49 18.12 -8.49
CA SER A 79 -9.12 16.81 -7.94
C SER A 79 -10.23 15.77 -7.99
N GLY A 80 -9.84 14.50 -8.02
CA GLY A 80 -10.76 13.39 -8.03
C GLY A 80 -10.10 12.07 -7.65
N HIS A 81 -10.87 10.99 -7.72
CA HIS A 81 -10.36 9.63 -7.57
C HIS A 81 -10.76 8.77 -8.76
N PHE A 82 -9.80 8.01 -9.27
CA PHE A 82 -10.12 6.82 -10.05
C PHE A 82 -10.26 5.62 -9.14
N TYR A 83 -11.28 4.81 -9.36
CA TYR A 83 -11.44 3.49 -8.75
C TYR A 83 -11.29 2.44 -9.82
N ILE A 84 -10.26 1.62 -9.69
CA ILE A 84 -9.98 0.49 -10.58
C ILE A 84 -10.43 -0.77 -9.87
N SER A 85 -11.56 -1.32 -10.30
CA SER A 85 -12.12 -2.55 -9.75
C SER A 85 -11.52 -3.75 -10.47
N THR A 86 -11.17 -4.79 -9.72
CA THR A 86 -10.67 -6.05 -10.30
C THR A 86 -11.43 -7.26 -9.78
N ASN A 87 -11.38 -8.38 -10.49
CA ASN A 87 -11.88 -9.67 -10.01
C ASN A 87 -10.76 -10.62 -9.51
N ALA A 88 -9.62 -10.07 -9.08
CA ALA A 88 -8.55 -10.88 -8.54
C ALA A 88 -9.07 -11.75 -7.36
N PRO A 89 -8.70 -13.04 -7.28
CA PRO A 89 -9.16 -13.94 -6.24
C PRO A 89 -8.86 -13.40 -4.83
N GLY A 90 -9.79 -13.64 -3.91
CA GLY A 90 -9.58 -13.38 -2.49
C GLY A 90 -8.33 -14.10 -1.99
N GLY A 91 -7.43 -13.37 -1.32
CA GLY A 91 -6.12 -13.87 -0.90
C GLY A 91 -4.96 -13.52 -1.83
N SER A 92 -5.21 -12.80 -2.94
CA SER A 92 -4.14 -12.14 -3.69
C SER A 92 -3.45 -11.11 -2.78
N HIS A 93 -2.13 -11.20 -2.66
CA HIS A 93 -1.36 -10.21 -1.92
C HIS A 93 -1.37 -8.89 -2.67
N HIS A 94 -1.10 -8.90 -3.97
CA HIS A 94 -1.21 -7.68 -4.77
C HIS A 94 -1.57 -8.01 -6.20
N VAL A 95 -1.94 -6.97 -6.94
CA VAL A 95 -2.20 -7.02 -8.36
C VAL A 95 -1.31 -6.02 -9.08
N GLU A 96 -0.79 -6.38 -10.24
CA GLU A 96 -0.26 -5.40 -11.19
C GLU A 96 -1.37 -5.04 -12.16
N VAL A 97 -1.52 -3.74 -12.38
CA VAL A 97 -2.52 -3.18 -13.30
C VAL A 97 -1.83 -2.38 -14.38
N ASP A 98 -2.37 -2.48 -15.58
CA ASP A 98 -2.00 -1.67 -16.72
C ASP A 98 -3.29 -1.19 -17.37
N VAL A 99 -3.70 0.04 -17.07
CA VAL A 99 -5.04 0.56 -17.37
C VAL A 99 -5.00 1.90 -18.08
N ASP A 100 -5.86 2.06 -19.08
CA ASP A 100 -6.16 3.37 -19.68
C ASP A 100 -7.30 4.05 -18.90
N LEU A 101 -6.96 5.09 -18.15
CA LEU A 101 -7.91 5.85 -17.32
C LEU A 101 -8.95 6.62 -18.16
N LYS A 102 -8.73 6.86 -19.46
CA LYS A 102 -9.74 7.47 -20.34
C LYS A 102 -11.02 6.62 -20.44
N ARG A 103 -10.93 5.33 -20.13
CA ARG A 103 -12.09 4.43 -20.13
C ARG A 103 -12.92 4.51 -18.85
N ALA A 104 -12.56 5.39 -17.92
CA ALA A 104 -13.33 5.55 -16.70
C ALA A 104 -14.75 6.05 -16.99
N THR A 105 -15.74 5.44 -16.35
CA THR A 105 -17.09 6.02 -16.30
C THR A 105 -17.11 7.20 -15.35
N GLY A 106 -17.94 8.20 -15.61
CA GLY A 106 -18.04 9.40 -14.76
C GLY A 106 -16.98 10.47 -15.00
N LEU A 107 -16.04 10.26 -15.94
CA LEU A 107 -15.11 11.30 -16.37
C LEU A 107 -15.87 12.55 -16.85
N PRO A 108 -15.56 13.76 -16.33
CA PRO A 108 -16.19 14.99 -16.76
C PRO A 108 -15.94 15.21 -18.25
N ARG A 109 -16.96 15.66 -18.98
CA ARG A 109 -16.81 16.00 -20.41
C ARG A 109 -15.83 17.16 -20.65
N THR A 110 -15.55 17.95 -19.61
CA THR A 110 -14.56 19.03 -19.59
C THR A 110 -13.12 18.53 -19.51
N TRP A 111 -12.90 17.25 -19.14
CA TRP A 111 -11.57 16.66 -19.11
C TRP A 111 -11.04 16.44 -20.52
N THR A 112 -10.29 17.40 -21.03
CA THR A 112 -9.78 17.42 -22.41
C THR A 112 -8.28 17.13 -22.51
N SER A 113 -7.54 17.21 -21.41
CA SER A 113 -6.08 17.04 -21.39
C SER A 113 -5.60 16.27 -20.17
N TRP A 114 -4.54 15.47 -20.35
CA TRP A 114 -3.84 14.74 -19.27
C TRP A 114 -2.47 15.33 -18.96
N THR A 115 -2.03 16.34 -19.72
CA THR A 115 -0.67 16.91 -19.63
C THR A 115 -0.40 17.55 -18.27
N GLU A 116 -1.43 18.14 -17.66
CA GLU A 116 -1.35 18.76 -16.33
C GLU A 116 -1.85 17.85 -15.22
N ALA A 117 -2.33 16.65 -15.55
CA ALA A 117 -2.80 15.70 -14.56
C ALA A 117 -1.61 15.05 -13.82
N GLY A 118 -1.89 14.60 -12.60
CA GLY A 118 -0.95 13.84 -11.80
C GLY A 118 -1.67 12.96 -10.80
N VAL A 119 -1.01 11.86 -10.42
CA VAL A 119 -1.43 10.99 -9.33
C VAL A 119 -0.88 11.54 -8.02
N LEU A 120 -1.74 11.65 -7.02
CA LEU A 120 -1.40 12.17 -5.71
C LEU A 120 -0.84 11.06 -4.79
N PRO A 121 -0.09 11.42 -3.75
CA PRO A 121 0.28 10.51 -2.67
C PRO A 121 -0.95 9.85 -2.04
N GLY A 122 -0.76 8.64 -1.48
CA GLY A 122 -1.86 7.85 -0.90
C GLY A 122 -2.63 6.99 -1.91
N SER A 123 -2.21 6.96 -3.18
CA SER A 123 -2.70 6.00 -4.16
C SER A 123 -2.52 4.56 -3.70
N HIS A 124 -3.55 3.74 -3.89
CA HIS A 124 -3.46 2.29 -3.70
C HIS A 124 -2.64 1.62 -4.80
N VAL A 125 -2.37 2.32 -5.89
CA VAL A 125 -1.46 1.89 -6.96
C VAL A 125 -0.15 2.65 -6.82
N THR A 126 0.93 1.93 -6.58
CA THR A 126 2.29 2.42 -6.70
C THR A 126 2.73 2.28 -8.15
N PRO A 127 2.96 3.40 -8.88
CA PRO A 127 3.35 3.30 -10.28
C PRO A 127 4.68 2.61 -10.48
N ASP A 128 4.87 1.99 -11.65
CA ASP A 128 6.14 1.37 -12.00
C ASP A 128 7.26 2.41 -12.07
N ARG A 129 8.51 1.99 -11.87
CA ARG A 129 9.67 2.91 -11.85
C ARG A 129 9.86 3.70 -13.15
N ALA A 130 9.43 3.14 -14.29
CA ALA A 130 9.51 3.81 -15.59
C ALA A 130 8.30 4.71 -15.90
N TRP A 131 7.27 4.68 -15.05
CA TRP A 131 6.05 5.44 -15.23
C TRP A 131 6.21 6.88 -14.75
N THR A 132 5.72 7.84 -15.52
CA THR A 132 5.78 9.29 -15.24
C THR A 132 4.42 9.93 -15.49
N CYS A 133 4.22 11.20 -15.12
CA CYS A 133 2.95 11.88 -15.47
C CYS A 133 2.69 11.90 -16.98
N SER A 134 3.75 11.92 -17.79
CA SER A 134 3.63 11.93 -19.25
C SER A 134 3.03 10.64 -19.81
N SER A 135 3.03 9.56 -19.02
CA SER A 135 2.39 8.30 -19.35
C SER A 135 0.87 8.36 -19.21
N LEU A 136 0.30 9.34 -18.49
CA LEU A 136 -1.14 9.52 -18.40
C LEU A 136 -1.76 9.74 -19.80
N PRO A 137 -2.93 9.14 -20.08
CA PRO A 137 -3.89 8.50 -19.15
C PRO A 137 -3.55 7.06 -18.77
N ARG A 138 -2.47 6.48 -19.31
CA ARG A 138 -2.10 5.11 -19.01
C ARG A 138 -1.51 5.07 -17.61
N LEU A 139 -1.97 4.17 -16.76
CA LEU A 139 -1.42 3.91 -15.44
C LEU A 139 -0.93 2.47 -15.39
N THR A 140 0.37 2.29 -15.20
CA THR A 140 0.99 0.99 -14.91
C THR A 140 1.53 1.00 -13.50
N GLY A 141 1.25 -0.05 -12.74
CA GLY A 141 1.77 -0.15 -11.39
C GLY A 141 1.23 -1.32 -10.61
N ARG A 142 1.62 -1.38 -9.35
CA ARG A 142 1.28 -2.45 -8.43
C ARG A 142 0.38 -1.93 -7.32
N SER A 143 -0.60 -2.73 -6.92
CA SER A 143 -1.41 -2.41 -5.74
C SER A 143 -0.57 -2.46 -4.46
N LEU A 144 -1.13 -1.96 -3.36
CA LEU A 144 -0.62 -2.21 -2.02
C LEU A 144 -0.41 -3.72 -1.75
N ASP A 145 0.38 -4.03 -0.73
CA ASP A 145 0.77 -5.40 -0.31
C ASP A 145 -0.41 -6.32 0.04
N TRP A 146 -1.60 -5.74 0.23
CA TRP A 146 -2.87 -6.43 0.27
C TRP A 146 -3.81 -5.84 -0.77
N HIS A 147 -4.29 -6.70 -1.67
CA HIS A 147 -5.24 -6.30 -2.69
C HIS A 147 -6.55 -5.85 -2.04
N LEU A 148 -7.03 -4.70 -2.50
CA LEU A 148 -8.38 -4.19 -2.22
C LEU A 148 -9.21 -4.36 -3.48
N THR A 149 -10.48 -4.72 -3.33
CA THR A 149 -11.42 -4.89 -4.45
C THR A 149 -11.43 -3.69 -5.40
N ASP A 150 -11.32 -2.48 -4.83
CA ASP A 150 -11.21 -1.21 -5.56
C ASP A 150 -9.87 -0.54 -5.22
N LEU A 151 -9.02 -0.39 -6.24
CA LEU A 151 -7.78 0.39 -6.13
C LEU A 151 -8.13 1.87 -6.34
N GLN A 152 -8.05 2.64 -5.27
CA GLN A 152 -8.29 4.07 -5.31
C GLN A 152 -7.00 4.78 -5.74
N VAL A 153 -7.12 5.64 -6.74
CA VAL A 153 -6.01 6.43 -7.30
C VAL A 153 -6.44 7.90 -7.24
N PRO A 154 -6.06 8.63 -6.18
CA PRO A 154 -6.31 10.06 -6.09
C PRO A 154 -5.51 10.78 -7.18
N VAL A 155 -6.15 11.75 -7.82
CA VAL A 155 -5.56 12.52 -8.92
C VAL A 155 -5.83 14.00 -8.74
N THR A 156 -4.94 14.80 -9.32
CA THR A 156 -5.12 16.22 -9.54
C THR A 156 -5.13 16.52 -11.03
N LEU A 157 -5.87 17.55 -11.40
CA LEU A 157 -5.86 18.15 -12.74
C LEU A 157 -4.75 19.19 -12.90
N GLN A 158 -4.08 19.59 -11.82
CA GLN A 158 -3.15 20.71 -11.77
C GLN A 158 -1.85 20.31 -11.05
N ARG A 159 -1.06 19.45 -11.67
CA ARG A 159 0.22 18.97 -11.13
C ARG A 159 1.20 20.08 -10.75
N GLY A 160 1.23 21.18 -11.51
CA GLY A 160 2.16 22.29 -11.25
C GLY A 160 1.98 22.94 -9.87
N THR A 161 0.83 22.73 -9.23
CA THR A 161 0.48 23.30 -7.91
C THR A 161 0.32 22.23 -6.82
N ALA A 162 0.55 20.96 -7.15
CA ALA A 162 0.30 19.83 -6.26
C ALA A 162 1.52 18.91 -6.14
N ASN A 163 1.68 18.28 -4.98
CA ASN A 163 2.69 17.23 -4.83
C ASN A 163 2.18 15.94 -5.47
N THR A 164 2.85 15.46 -6.51
CA THR A 164 2.45 14.25 -7.26
C THR A 164 3.49 13.15 -7.13
N ILE A 165 3.06 11.88 -7.11
CA ILE A 165 3.97 10.72 -7.04
C ILE A 165 4.48 10.26 -8.40
N CYS A 166 3.95 10.81 -9.48
CA CYS A 166 4.53 10.55 -10.79
C CYS A 166 5.80 11.39 -10.92
N ALA A 167 6.91 10.72 -11.15
CA ALA A 167 8.21 11.34 -11.42
C ALA A 167 8.23 12.05 -12.79
#